data_AF-A0A9W8KFL6-F1
#
_entry.id   AF-A0A9W8KFL6-F1
#
_cell.length_a   1.000
_cell.length_b   1.000
_cell.length_c   1.000
_cell.angle_alpha   90.00
_cell.angle_beta   90.00
_cell.angle_gamma   90.00
#
_symmetry.space_group_name_H-M   'P 1'
#
loop_
_entity.id
_entity.type
_entity.pdbx_description
1 polymer ?
#
loop_
_entity_poly.entity_id
_entity_poly.type
_entity_poly.pdbx_seq_one_letter_code
_entity_poly.pdbx_strand_id
1 'polypeptide(L)'
;MSFQIFWEKLDRKVALSVQAQLNSFFASLEPRPSFLGEISVEQLDFGSVPPQFEIIDLTEPFPEFYLATEDDVVSNAPRPLSPATQRSYFGSQADTAYQTPILPGELAVERGEDDMQLIAKVEYCGDMSLVLRTELQLNYPATQFASLPVTLHITRIEFSATAVIAYLPGRVNLCFLEPELPHTSLLRSFAIRTEVGDAHQHVLKNVEKLELFITEQLRQAIDDDFVFPSYHSFEAL
;
A
#
# COMPACT_ATOMS: atom_id res chain seq x y z
N MET A 1 19.26 -6.24 -18.40
CA MET A 1 19.62 -4.82 -18.60
C MET A 1 19.15 -4.07 -17.37
N SER A 2 20.03 -3.38 -16.64
CA SER A 2 19.65 -2.66 -15.41
C SER A 2 19.08 -1.28 -15.77
N PHE A 3 17.82 -1.04 -15.37
CA PHE A 3 17.20 0.28 -15.52
C PHE A 3 17.69 1.21 -14.41
N GLN A 4 18.07 2.43 -14.77
CA GLN A 4 18.42 3.46 -13.79
C GLN A 4 17.13 4.08 -13.27
N ILE A 5 16.73 3.70 -12.06
CA ILE A 5 15.70 4.43 -11.33
C ILE A 5 16.29 5.76 -10.89
N PHE A 6 15.59 6.84 -11.21
CA PHE A 6 15.91 8.17 -10.72
C PHE A 6 15.51 8.28 -9.25
N TRP A 7 16.27 7.60 -8.38
CA TRP A 7 16.10 7.63 -6.92
C TRP A 7 16.23 9.05 -6.37
N GLU A 8 17.01 9.90 -7.06
CA GLU A 8 17.14 11.33 -6.78
C GLU A 8 15.83 12.12 -6.98
N LYS A 9 14.83 11.57 -7.69
CA LYS A 9 13.51 12.18 -7.87
C LYS A 9 12.49 11.75 -6.81
N LEU A 10 12.86 10.90 -5.85
CA LEU A 10 12.06 10.67 -4.64
C LEU A 10 12.12 11.92 -3.77
N ASP A 11 11.40 12.95 -4.23
CA ASP A 11 11.30 14.22 -3.54
C ASP A 11 10.57 14.06 -2.21
N ARG A 12 10.77 15.03 -1.31
CA ARG A 12 10.06 15.17 -0.04
C ARG A 12 8.53 15.03 -0.17
N LYS A 13 7.96 15.36 -1.34
CA LYS A 13 6.53 15.19 -1.62
C LYS A 13 6.10 13.73 -1.62
N VAL A 14 6.89 12.85 -2.24
CA VAL A 14 6.61 11.40 -2.25
C VAL A 14 6.77 10.84 -0.84
N ALA A 15 7.81 11.25 -0.12
CA ALA A 15 7.99 10.86 1.28
C ALA A 15 6.79 11.23 2.16
N LEU A 16 6.24 12.45 2.01
CA LEU A 16 5.04 12.89 2.73
C LEU A 16 3.79 12.10 2.33
N SER A 17 3.65 11.75 1.05
CA SER A 17 2.53 10.94 0.56
C SER A 17 2.59 9.52 1.15
N VAL A 18 3.76 8.88 1.11
CA VAL A 18 3.97 7.55 1.70
C VAL A 18 3.81 7.60 3.21
N GLN A 19 4.30 8.66 3.87
CA GLN A 19 4.09 8.87 5.30
C GLN A 19 2.59 8.96 5.65
N ALA A 20 1.79 9.66 4.85
CA ALA A 20 0.35 9.74 5.05
C ALA A 20 -0.34 8.38 4.82
N GLN A 21 0.07 7.64 3.79
CA GLN A 21 -0.44 6.28 3.54
C GLN A 21 -0.10 5.32 4.68
N LEU A 22 1.17 5.29 5.14
CA LEU A 22 1.58 4.47 6.28
C LEU A 22 0.83 4.85 7.56
N ASN A 23 0.61 6.14 7.82
CA ASN A 23 -0.21 6.58 8.95
C ASN A 23 -1.66 6.06 8.86
N SER A 24 -2.27 6.14 7.67
CA SER A 24 -3.61 5.60 7.44
C SER A 24 -3.63 4.09 7.64
N PHE A 25 -2.62 3.39 7.15
CA PHE A 25 -2.46 1.95 7.31
C PHE A 25 -2.36 1.57 8.79
N PHE A 26 -1.44 2.19 9.55
CA PHE A 26 -1.30 1.92 10.98
C PHE A 26 -2.56 2.29 11.78
N ALA A 27 -3.34 3.27 11.31
CA ALA A 27 -4.63 3.62 11.90
C ALA A 27 -5.72 2.57 11.61
N SER A 28 -5.71 1.94 10.43
CA SER A 28 -6.67 0.89 10.04
C SER A 28 -6.33 -0.50 10.57
N LEU A 29 -5.14 -0.70 11.16
CA LEU A 29 -4.74 -1.98 11.75
C LEU A 29 -5.63 -2.37 12.93
N GLU A 30 -6.50 -3.37 12.71
CA GLU A 30 -7.21 -4.10 13.75
C GLU A 30 -6.87 -5.60 13.68
N PRO A 31 -6.61 -6.27 14.82
CA PRO A 31 -6.75 -5.82 16.20
C PRO A 31 -5.50 -5.13 16.77
N ARG A 32 -5.66 -3.93 17.35
CA ARG A 32 -4.60 -3.25 18.10
C ARG A 32 -4.44 -3.85 19.51
N PRO A 33 -3.23 -4.24 19.93
CA PRO A 33 -2.99 -4.75 21.29
C PRO A 33 -3.25 -3.67 22.36
N SER A 34 -3.73 -4.08 23.54
CA SER A 34 -4.06 -3.15 24.65
C SER A 34 -2.86 -2.45 25.30
N PHE A 35 -1.63 -2.87 24.96
CA PHE A 35 -0.40 -2.20 25.38
C PHE A 35 0.07 -1.15 24.37
N LEU A 36 -0.61 -1.00 23.23
CA LEU A 36 -0.21 -0.13 22.13
C LEU A 36 -1.19 1.03 21.95
N GLY A 37 -0.66 2.24 21.98
CA GLY A 37 -1.37 3.47 21.65
C GLY A 37 -1.40 3.72 20.14
N GLU A 38 -1.62 4.98 19.76
CA GLU A 38 -1.56 5.39 18.36
C GLU A 38 -0.13 5.27 17.82
N ILE A 39 0.00 4.83 16.57
CA ILE A 39 1.28 4.73 15.87
C ILE A 39 1.31 5.85 14.84
N SER A 40 2.37 6.64 14.87
CA SER A 40 2.58 7.75 13.96
C SER A 40 3.96 7.63 13.32
N VAL A 41 4.04 7.80 12.01
CA VAL A 41 5.30 7.92 11.29
C VAL A 41 5.83 9.33 11.49
N GLU A 42 6.97 9.49 12.14
CA GLU A 42 7.62 10.80 12.31
C GLU A 42 8.47 11.16 11.11
N GLN A 43 9.29 10.22 10.63
CA GLN A 43 10.23 10.44 9.55
C GLN A 43 10.30 9.21 8.64
N LEU A 44 10.32 9.46 7.34
CA LEU A 44 10.58 8.45 6.31
C LEU A 44 11.69 8.98 5.41
N ASP A 45 12.77 8.22 5.31
CA ASP A 45 13.86 8.45 4.40
C ASP A 45 14.04 7.23 3.51
N PHE A 46 13.93 7.41 2.20
CA PHE A 46 14.15 6.36 1.22
C PHE A 46 15.62 5.93 1.17
N GLY A 47 16.55 6.73 1.71
CA GLY A 47 17.97 6.45 1.65
C GLY A 47 18.59 6.85 0.32
N SER A 48 19.87 6.57 0.15
CA SER A 48 20.65 6.93 -1.05
C SER A 48 20.84 5.76 -2.02
N VAL A 49 20.57 4.53 -1.57
CA VAL A 49 20.79 3.32 -2.37
C VAL A 49 19.51 2.94 -3.13
N PRO A 50 19.50 2.95 -4.47
CA PRO A 50 18.35 2.52 -5.24
C PRO A 50 18.17 0.99 -5.22
N PRO A 51 16.93 0.49 -5.37
CA PRO A 51 16.65 -0.89 -5.69
C PRO A 51 17.24 -1.29 -7.05
N GLN A 52 17.63 -2.54 -7.15
CA GLN A 52 17.94 -3.19 -8.41
C GLN A 52 16.64 -3.62 -9.09
N PHE A 53 16.53 -3.24 -10.36
CA PHE A 53 15.40 -3.58 -11.21
C PHE A 53 15.89 -4.38 -12.41
N GLU A 54 15.31 -5.56 -12.58
CA GLU A 54 15.57 -6.45 -13.70
C GLU A 54 14.27 -6.77 -14.40
N ILE A 55 14.14 -6.36 -15.67
CA ILE A 55 13.02 -6.80 -16.50
C ILE A 55 13.22 -8.27 -16.82
N ILE A 56 12.27 -9.10 -16.37
CA ILE A 56 12.24 -10.53 -16.65
C ILE A 56 11.58 -10.76 -18.01
N ASP A 57 10.36 -10.26 -18.17
CA ASP A 57 9.55 -10.55 -19.34
C ASP A 57 8.58 -9.42 -19.68
N LEU A 58 8.10 -9.42 -20.91
CA LEU A 58 7.16 -8.47 -21.45
C LEU A 58 6.10 -9.25 -22.23
N THR A 59 4.92 -9.38 -21.62
CA THR A 59 3.84 -10.27 -22.06
C THR A 59 2.55 -9.49 -22.31
N GLU A 60 1.51 -10.19 -22.74
CA GLU A 60 0.15 -9.62 -22.70
C GLU A 60 -0.33 -9.51 -21.23
N PRO A 61 -1.11 -8.48 -20.87
CA PRO A 61 -1.73 -8.35 -19.55
C PRO A 61 -2.61 -9.53 -19.16
N PHE A 62 -2.56 -9.89 -17.88
CA PHE A 62 -3.46 -10.90 -17.33
C PHE A 62 -4.94 -10.53 -17.59
N PRO A 63 -5.81 -11.53 -17.89
CA PRO A 63 -7.23 -11.30 -18.11
C PRO A 63 -7.94 -10.56 -16.97
N GLU A 64 -7.45 -10.72 -15.74
CA GLU A 64 -8.00 -10.07 -14.54
C GLU A 64 -7.89 -8.54 -14.59
N PHE A 65 -6.88 -7.98 -15.28
CA PHE A 65 -6.69 -6.54 -15.39
C PHE A 65 -7.70 -5.85 -16.31
N TYR A 66 -8.44 -6.62 -17.11
CA TYR A 66 -9.51 -6.10 -17.96
C TYR A 66 -10.87 -6.11 -17.25
N LEU A 67 -10.97 -6.75 -16.09
CA LEU A 67 -12.21 -6.84 -15.33
C LEU A 67 -12.49 -5.52 -14.61
N ALA A 68 -13.76 -5.19 -14.46
CA ALA A 68 -14.21 -4.05 -13.68
C ALA A 68 -13.77 -4.17 -12.22
N THR A 69 -13.02 -3.17 -11.75
CA THR A 69 -12.71 -2.99 -10.33
C THR A 69 -13.94 -2.48 -9.58
N GLU A 70 -13.97 -2.62 -8.25
CA GLU A 70 -15.03 -2.02 -7.43
C GLU A 70 -15.12 -0.49 -7.66
N ASP A 71 -14.00 0.17 -7.93
CA ASP A 71 -13.94 1.60 -8.27
C ASP A 71 -14.62 1.94 -9.60
N ASP A 72 -14.62 1.03 -10.58
CA ASP A 72 -15.33 1.19 -11.86
C ASP A 72 -16.85 1.15 -11.71
N VAL A 73 -17.32 0.33 -10.76
CA VAL A 73 -18.74 0.21 -10.46
C VAL A 73 -19.24 1.48 -9.75
N VAL A 74 -18.42 2.07 -8.87
CA VAL A 74 -18.77 3.27 -8.10
C VAL A 74 -18.74 4.53 -8.96
N SER A 75 -17.76 4.68 -9.87
CA SER A 75 -17.64 5.84 -10.76
C SER A 75 -18.78 5.93 -11.78
N ASN A 76 -19.33 4.78 -12.22
CA ASN A 76 -20.48 4.70 -13.13
C ASN A 76 -21.83 4.55 -12.42
N ALA A 77 -21.88 4.60 -11.09
CA ALA A 77 -23.15 4.58 -10.38
C ALA A 77 -23.98 5.84 -10.74
N PRO A 78 -25.27 5.70 -11.10
CA PRO A 78 -26.13 6.85 -11.38
C PRO A 78 -26.22 7.74 -10.14
N ARG A 79 -25.65 8.94 -10.22
CA ARG A 79 -25.75 9.95 -9.15
C ARG A 79 -27.25 10.20 -8.85
N PRO A 80 -27.69 10.15 -7.59
CA PRO A 80 -29.06 10.50 -7.25
C PRO A 80 -29.30 11.96 -7.64
N LEU A 81 -30.27 12.17 -8.54
CA LEU A 81 -30.69 13.50 -8.96
C LEU A 81 -31.13 14.30 -7.72
N SER A 82 -30.41 15.38 -7.41
CA SER A 82 -30.81 16.34 -6.38
C SER A 82 -32.23 16.86 -6.65
N PRO A 83 -33.12 16.96 -5.64
CA PRO A 83 -34.56 17.24 -5.83
C PRO A 83 -34.88 18.71 -6.18
N ALA A 84 -33.97 19.44 -6.83
CA ALA A 84 -34.14 20.85 -7.17
C ALA A 84 -33.87 21.08 -8.66
N THR A 85 -34.81 20.71 -9.52
CA THR A 85 -35.23 21.44 -10.74
C THR A 85 -36.39 20.67 -11.39
N GLN A 86 -37.58 20.76 -10.79
CA GLN A 86 -38.83 20.54 -11.52
C GLN A 86 -39.24 21.89 -12.13
N ARG A 87 -38.77 22.17 -13.36
CA ARG A 87 -39.51 23.05 -14.26
C ARG A 87 -39.03 22.88 -15.71
N SER A 88 -39.96 22.34 -16.50
CA SER A 88 -40.17 22.64 -17.91
C SER A 88 -39.09 22.17 -18.87
N TYR A 89 -39.35 21.10 -19.62
CA TYR A 89 -39.19 21.04 -21.09
C TYR A 89 -39.95 19.82 -21.63
N PHE A 90 -41.05 20.08 -22.34
CA PHE A 90 -41.62 19.16 -23.32
C PHE A 90 -40.82 19.39 -24.62
N GLY A 91 -40.09 18.39 -25.10
CA GLY A 91 -39.39 18.49 -26.38
C GLY A 91 -38.30 17.43 -26.60
N SER A 92 -38.62 16.41 -27.40
CA SER A 92 -37.75 15.79 -28.42
C SER A 92 -36.24 15.66 -28.15
N GLN A 93 -35.82 14.52 -27.60
CA GLN A 93 -34.84 13.57 -28.17
C GLN A 93 -34.38 12.63 -27.04
N ALA A 94 -34.68 11.34 -27.20
CA ALA A 94 -34.19 10.30 -26.33
C ALA A 94 -32.75 9.96 -26.76
N ASP A 95 -31.78 10.61 -26.13
CA ASP A 95 -30.41 10.12 -25.99
C ASP A 95 -30.04 10.19 -24.51
N THR A 96 -30.82 9.51 -23.68
CA THR A 96 -30.33 9.09 -22.37
C THR A 96 -29.56 7.81 -22.62
N ALA A 97 -28.24 7.92 -22.77
CA ALA A 97 -27.35 6.77 -22.64
C ALA A 97 -27.61 6.16 -21.26
N TYR A 98 -28.42 5.10 -21.22
CA TYR A 98 -28.46 4.22 -20.06
C TYR A 98 -27.09 3.57 -20.02
N GLN A 99 -26.16 4.16 -19.28
CA GLN A 99 -24.90 3.53 -18.96
C GLN A 99 -25.26 2.34 -18.08
N THR A 100 -25.20 1.14 -18.66
CA THR A 100 -25.45 -0.10 -17.94
C THR A 100 -24.47 -0.14 -16.76
N PRO A 101 -24.93 -0.40 -15.52
CA PRO A 101 -24.01 -0.57 -14.40
C PRO A 101 -23.07 -1.72 -14.74
N ILE A 102 -21.77 -1.46 -14.80
CA ILE A 102 -20.77 -2.50 -15.04
C ILE A 102 -20.81 -3.43 -13.82
N LEU A 103 -21.13 -4.70 -14.02
CA LEU A 103 -21.18 -5.67 -12.92
C LEU A 103 -19.75 -6.15 -12.59
N PRO A 104 -19.45 -6.51 -11.31
CA PRO A 104 -18.18 -7.13 -10.96
C PRO A 104 -17.94 -8.39 -11.81
N GLY A 105 -16.85 -8.41 -12.59
CA GLY A 105 -16.52 -9.49 -13.52
C GLY A 105 -16.88 -9.24 -14.99
N GLU A 106 -17.46 -8.08 -15.33
CA GLU A 106 -17.62 -7.63 -16.71
C GLU A 106 -16.34 -6.90 -17.18
N LEU A 107 -16.05 -6.94 -18.48
CA LEU A 107 -14.86 -6.28 -19.05
C LEU A 107 -15.02 -4.75 -18.93
N ALA A 108 -14.20 -4.10 -18.11
CA ALA A 108 -14.16 -2.64 -17.99
C ALA A 108 -13.30 -1.99 -19.08
N VAL A 109 -12.29 -2.71 -19.58
CA VAL A 109 -11.39 -2.24 -20.64
C VAL A 109 -11.43 -3.23 -21.80
N GLU A 110 -11.68 -2.75 -23.01
CA GLU A 110 -11.55 -3.57 -24.22
C GLU A 110 -10.07 -3.82 -24.51
N ARG A 111 -9.73 -5.05 -24.90
CA ARG A 111 -8.34 -5.43 -25.23
C ARG A 111 -7.86 -4.61 -26.43
N GLY A 112 -6.90 -3.73 -26.18
CA GLY A 112 -6.17 -2.98 -27.19
C GLY A 112 -4.99 -3.78 -27.75
N GLU A 113 -4.60 -3.48 -28.98
CA GLU A 113 -3.40 -4.08 -29.59
C GLU A 113 -2.09 -3.55 -28.98
N ASP A 114 -2.14 -2.44 -28.23
CA ASP A 114 -1.00 -1.80 -27.56
C ASP A 114 -0.90 -2.16 -26.06
N ASP A 115 -1.70 -3.12 -25.60
CA ASP A 115 -1.73 -3.53 -24.20
C ASP A 115 -0.49 -4.34 -23.85
N MET A 116 0.22 -3.93 -22.80
CA MET A 116 1.53 -4.48 -22.50
C MET A 116 1.69 -4.73 -21.02
N GLN A 117 2.15 -5.92 -20.66
CA GLN A 117 2.51 -6.27 -19.31
C GLN A 117 4.02 -6.40 -19.18
N LEU A 118 4.57 -5.72 -18.20
CA LEU A 118 5.97 -5.78 -17.83
C LEU A 118 6.12 -6.57 -16.53
N ILE A 119 6.86 -7.67 -16.59
CA ILE A 119 7.25 -8.43 -15.41
C ILE A 119 8.68 -8.02 -15.05
N ALA A 120 8.85 -7.41 -13.88
CA ALA A 120 10.12 -6.92 -13.40
C ALA A 120 10.45 -7.46 -12.00
N LYS A 121 11.63 -8.03 -11.85
CA LYS A 121 12.20 -8.34 -10.54
C LYS A 121 12.70 -7.06 -9.88
N VAL A 122 12.30 -6.85 -8.65
CA VAL A 122 12.69 -5.73 -7.80
C VAL A 122 13.40 -6.28 -6.58
N GLU A 123 14.68 -5.98 -6.46
CA GLU A 123 15.48 -6.32 -5.29
C GLU A 123 16.00 -5.03 -4.64
N TYR A 124 15.53 -4.74 -3.44
CA TYR A 124 15.95 -3.61 -2.64
C TYR A 124 16.84 -4.09 -1.50
N CYS A 125 18.08 -3.62 -1.49
CA CYS A 125 19.02 -3.77 -0.39
C CYS A 125 19.64 -2.41 -0.13
N GLY A 126 18.89 -1.54 0.55
CA GLY A 126 19.26 -0.15 0.73
C GLY A 126 19.33 0.30 2.18
N ASP A 127 19.51 1.60 2.34
CA ASP A 127 19.68 2.31 3.60
C ASP A 127 18.40 3.08 4.01
N MET A 128 17.24 2.68 3.48
CA MET A 128 15.95 3.23 3.88
C MET A 128 15.79 3.16 5.40
N SER A 129 15.32 4.27 5.96
CA SER A 129 15.03 4.38 7.39
C SER A 129 13.65 4.96 7.61
N LEU A 130 12.94 4.35 8.54
CA LEU A 130 11.59 4.75 8.93
C LEU A 130 11.57 4.90 10.45
N VAL A 131 11.18 6.08 10.92
CA VAL A 131 11.05 6.40 12.34
C VAL A 131 9.57 6.45 12.68
N LEU A 132 9.15 5.52 13.51
CA LEU A 132 7.81 5.44 14.07
C LEU A 132 7.84 5.92 15.51
N ARG A 133 6.79 6.63 15.92
CA ARG A 133 6.54 6.98 17.30
C ARG A 133 5.20 6.42 17.73
N THR A 134 5.20 5.78 18.89
CA THR A 134 3.99 5.24 19.50
C THR A 134 4.02 5.42 21.01
N GLU A 135 2.87 5.20 21.64
CA GLU A 135 2.74 5.22 23.10
C GLU A 135 2.51 3.81 23.62
N LEU A 136 3.37 3.37 24.53
CA LEU A 136 3.24 2.08 25.19
C LEU A 136 2.40 2.23 26.45
N GLN A 137 1.22 1.61 26.47
CA GLN A 137 0.29 1.60 27.59
C GLN A 137 0.68 0.53 28.62
N LEU A 138 0.93 0.96 29.85
CA LEU A 138 1.23 0.09 30.98
C LEU A 138 -0.04 -0.25 31.73
N ASN A 139 -0.36 -1.53 31.78
CA ASN A 139 -1.56 -2.07 32.43
C ASN A 139 -1.31 -2.67 33.82
N TYR A 140 -0.28 -2.18 34.53
CA TYR A 140 0.04 -2.65 35.89
C TYR A 140 0.45 -1.47 36.78
N PRO A 141 -0.06 -1.37 38.03
CA PRO A 141 -0.99 -2.29 38.72
C PRO A 141 -2.48 -2.12 38.35
N ALA A 142 -2.84 -1.15 37.49
CA ALA A 142 -4.20 -0.93 36.97
C ALA A 142 -4.17 -0.79 35.44
N THR A 143 -5.31 -0.92 34.76
CA THR A 143 -5.42 -0.66 33.31
C THR A 143 -5.15 0.80 32.97
N GLN A 144 -4.42 1.06 31.88
CA GLN A 144 -4.02 2.42 31.45
C GLN A 144 -3.34 3.23 32.59
N PHE A 145 -2.53 2.56 33.41
CA PHE A 145 -1.88 3.16 34.57
C PHE A 145 -0.89 4.27 34.18
N ALA A 146 -0.15 4.06 33.09
CA ALA A 146 0.78 5.03 32.54
C ALA A 146 1.00 4.78 31.05
N SER A 147 1.30 5.83 30.28
CA SER A 147 1.77 5.73 28.90
C SER A 147 3.21 6.21 28.80
N LEU A 148 4.02 5.47 28.05
CA LEU A 148 5.42 5.83 27.77
C LEU A 148 5.57 6.09 26.28
N PRO A 149 6.12 7.25 25.88
CA PRO A 149 6.46 7.47 24.49
C PRO A 149 7.63 6.57 24.11
N VAL A 150 7.48 5.87 22.99
CA VAL A 150 8.44 4.93 22.45
C VAL A 150 8.71 5.29 21.00
N THR A 151 9.99 5.30 20.63
CA THR A 151 10.44 5.59 19.27
C THR A 151 11.04 4.33 18.68
N LEU A 152 10.52 3.90 17.52
CA LEU A 152 11.02 2.73 16.80
C LEU A 152 11.74 3.20 15.54
N HIS A 153 12.96 2.73 15.37
CA HIS A 153 13.78 2.95 14.19
C HIS A 153 13.81 1.67 13.38
N ILE A 154 13.11 1.67 12.26
CA ILE A 154 13.15 0.60 11.28
C ILE A 154 14.25 0.94 10.28
N THR A 155 15.21 0.04 10.12
CA THR A 155 16.40 0.21 9.29
C THR A 155 16.74 -1.10 8.57
N ARG A 156 17.66 -1.04 7.60
CA ARG A 156 18.12 -2.22 6.82
C ARG A 156 16.95 -2.99 6.20
N ILE A 157 16.03 -2.28 5.59
CA ILE A 157 14.90 -2.90 4.92
C ILE A 157 15.41 -3.58 3.66
N GLU A 158 15.31 -4.91 3.64
CA GLU A 158 15.62 -5.76 2.50
C GLU A 158 14.29 -6.30 1.94
N PHE A 159 14.04 -5.98 0.68
CA PHE A 159 12.80 -6.34 -0.01
C PHE A 159 13.14 -6.99 -1.35
N SER A 160 12.40 -8.02 -1.71
CA SER A 160 12.60 -8.79 -2.93
C SER A 160 11.24 -9.22 -3.45
N ALA A 161 10.82 -8.64 -4.56
CA ALA A 161 9.52 -8.93 -5.14
C ALA A 161 9.60 -8.98 -6.67
N THR A 162 8.62 -9.64 -7.27
CA THR A 162 8.43 -9.61 -8.72
C THR A 162 7.22 -8.73 -9.00
N ALA A 163 7.45 -7.51 -9.46
CA ALA A 163 6.41 -6.58 -9.86
C ALA A 163 5.87 -6.95 -11.24
N VAL A 164 4.56 -6.83 -11.41
CA VAL A 164 3.85 -6.93 -12.68
C VAL A 164 3.15 -5.60 -12.92
N ILE A 165 3.51 -4.95 -14.02
CA ILE A 165 2.97 -3.66 -14.42
C ILE A 165 2.24 -3.86 -15.73
N ALA A 166 0.91 -3.87 -15.70
CA ALA A 166 0.08 -3.93 -16.88
C ALA A 166 -0.30 -2.52 -17.31
N TYR A 167 0.14 -2.13 -18.50
CA TYR A 167 -0.24 -0.91 -19.17
C TYR A 167 -1.45 -1.20 -20.08
N LEU A 168 -2.58 -0.55 -19.77
CA LEU A 168 -3.80 -0.53 -20.55
C LEU A 168 -4.09 0.91 -21.01
N PRO A 169 -4.85 1.12 -22.10
CA PRO A 169 -5.23 2.44 -22.56
C PRO A 169 -6.03 3.19 -21.50
N GLY A 170 -5.40 4.19 -20.88
CA GLY A 170 -5.97 5.02 -19.83
C GLY A 170 -5.72 4.54 -18.39
N ARG A 171 -5.14 3.34 -18.18
CA ARG A 171 -4.86 2.80 -16.84
C ARG A 171 -3.59 1.96 -16.76
N VAL A 172 -2.83 2.12 -15.69
CA VAL A 172 -1.68 1.29 -15.36
C VAL A 172 -1.98 0.52 -14.08
N ASN A 173 -2.06 -0.80 -14.18
CA ASN A 173 -2.25 -1.67 -13.02
C ASN A 173 -0.88 -2.19 -12.56
N LEU A 174 -0.59 -2.05 -11.27
CA LEU A 174 0.64 -2.56 -10.65
C LEU A 174 0.26 -3.54 -9.55
N CYS A 175 0.81 -4.76 -9.61
CA CYS A 175 0.76 -5.72 -8.53
C CYS A 175 2.11 -6.38 -8.33
N PHE A 176 2.33 -7.00 -7.17
CA PHE A 176 3.46 -7.88 -6.95
C PHE A 176 2.98 -9.34 -6.96
N LEU A 177 3.76 -10.21 -7.60
CA LEU A 177 3.52 -11.65 -7.56
C LEU A 177 3.98 -12.22 -6.22
N GLU A 178 3.34 -13.31 -5.82
CA GLU A 178 3.74 -14.09 -4.66
C GLU A 178 5.23 -14.49 -4.79
N PRO A 179 6.04 -14.34 -3.72
CA PRO A 179 7.46 -14.63 -3.79
C PRO A 179 7.73 -16.10 -4.15
N GLU A 180 8.75 -16.33 -4.97
CA GLU A 180 9.18 -17.70 -5.28
C GLU A 180 9.67 -18.41 -4.00
N LEU A 181 9.25 -19.67 -3.83
CA LEU A 181 9.73 -20.54 -2.75
C LEU A 181 11.27 -20.56 -2.73
N PRO A 182 11.92 -20.35 -1.58
CA PRO A 182 11.47 -20.64 -0.21
C PRO A 182 10.97 -19.44 0.61
N HIS A 183 10.75 -18.27 -0.01
CA HIS A 183 10.40 -17.06 0.73
C HIS A 183 8.87 -16.94 0.90
N THR A 184 8.41 -16.54 2.09
CA THR A 184 6.97 -16.44 2.43
C THR A 184 6.43 -15.01 2.42
N SER A 185 7.29 -14.00 2.30
CA SER A 185 6.90 -12.58 2.27
C SER A 185 7.87 -11.81 1.38
N LEU A 186 7.40 -10.74 0.77
CA LEU A 186 8.21 -9.87 -0.09
C LEU A 186 9.31 -9.14 0.71
N LEU A 187 9.09 -8.91 2.01
CA LEU A 187 10.11 -8.41 2.93
C LEU A 187 11.04 -9.55 3.39
N ARG A 188 12.29 -9.55 2.91
CA ARG A 188 13.30 -10.54 3.33
C ARG A 188 13.75 -10.32 4.77
N SER A 189 14.07 -9.08 5.11
CA SER A 189 14.65 -8.74 6.41
C SER A 189 14.49 -7.26 6.70
N PHE A 190 14.37 -6.92 7.98
CA PHE A 190 14.52 -5.55 8.45
C PHE A 190 14.92 -5.57 9.91
N ALA A 191 15.60 -4.50 10.35
CA ALA A 191 16.02 -4.33 11.72
C ALA A 191 15.18 -3.25 12.38
N ILE A 192 14.42 -3.62 13.40
CA ILE A 192 13.75 -2.68 14.30
C ILE A 192 14.67 -2.41 15.49
N ARG A 193 14.81 -1.15 15.87
CA ARG A 193 15.43 -0.74 17.14
C ARG A 193 14.46 0.15 17.90
N THR A 194 14.07 -0.28 19.09
CA THR A 194 13.17 0.49 19.94
C THR A 194 13.95 1.24 21.02
N GLU A 195 13.73 2.55 21.11
CA GLU A 195 14.28 3.40 22.17
C GLU A 195 13.20 3.71 23.21
N VAL A 196 13.50 3.42 24.48
CA VAL A 196 12.60 3.67 25.62
C VAL A 196 13.37 4.33 26.76
N GLY A 197 12.80 5.39 27.32
CA GLY A 197 13.44 6.21 28.36
C GLY A 197 13.51 5.60 29.76
N ASP A 198 12.78 4.51 30.05
CA ASP A 198 12.78 3.88 31.38
C ASP A 198 12.80 2.34 31.29
N ALA A 199 13.80 1.73 31.92
CA ALA A 199 14.17 0.31 31.81
C ALA A 199 13.49 -0.58 32.86
N HIS A 200 12.16 -0.48 33.00
CA HIS A 200 11.40 -1.38 33.86
C HIS A 200 11.18 -2.75 33.17
N GLN A 201 11.21 -3.86 33.93
CA GLN A 201 11.11 -5.22 33.38
C GLN A 201 9.81 -5.48 32.59
N HIS A 202 8.70 -4.88 33.01
CA HIS A 202 7.42 -4.96 32.31
C HIS A 202 7.40 -4.16 31.00
N VAL A 203 8.16 -3.07 30.94
CA VAL A 203 8.31 -2.24 29.73
C VAL A 203 9.08 -3.04 28.67
N LEU A 204 10.21 -3.66 29.03
CA LEU A 204 11.01 -4.48 28.11
C LEU A 204 10.19 -5.63 27.47
N LYS A 205 9.38 -6.35 28.27
CA LYS A 205 8.51 -7.42 27.74
C LYS A 205 7.45 -6.88 26.76
N ASN A 206 6.95 -5.68 26.98
CA ASN A 206 5.98 -5.06 26.09
C ASN A 206 6.66 -4.50 24.83
N VAL A 207 7.92 -4.07 24.93
CA VAL A 207 8.75 -3.64 23.78
C VAL A 207 9.07 -4.81 22.86
N GLU A 208 9.49 -5.97 23.39
CA GLU A 208 9.73 -7.16 22.57
C GLU A 208 8.46 -7.59 21.81
N LYS A 209 7.30 -7.57 22.50
CA LYS A 209 6.01 -7.84 21.87
C LYS A 209 5.64 -6.79 20.83
N LEU A 210 5.97 -5.53 21.07
CA LEU A 210 5.75 -4.44 20.12
C LEU A 210 6.58 -4.64 18.86
N GLU A 211 7.88 -4.95 18.97
CA GLU A 211 8.74 -5.22 17.82
C GLU A 211 8.23 -6.40 17.00
N LEU A 212 7.83 -7.49 17.67
CA LEU A 212 7.21 -8.64 17.01
C LEU A 212 5.89 -8.26 16.33
N PHE A 213 5.02 -7.50 17.00
CA PHE A 213 3.76 -7.06 16.43
C PHE A 213 3.96 -6.18 15.20
N ILE A 214 4.79 -5.14 15.28
CA ILE A 214 5.10 -4.28 14.13
C ILE A 214 5.71 -5.09 13.00
N THR A 215 6.53 -6.09 13.33
CA THR A 215 7.14 -6.96 12.32
C THR A 215 6.08 -7.72 11.53
N GLU A 216 5.16 -8.38 12.23
CA GLU A 216 4.09 -9.15 11.61
C GLU A 216 3.10 -8.24 10.87
N GLN A 217 2.75 -7.09 11.43
CA GLN A 217 1.85 -6.14 10.78
C GLN A 217 2.46 -5.53 9.51
N LEU A 218 3.77 -5.24 9.47
CA LEU A 218 4.42 -4.74 8.25
C LEU A 218 4.51 -5.81 7.16
N ARG A 219 4.75 -7.06 7.52
CA ARG A 219 4.70 -8.17 6.57
C ARG A 219 3.29 -8.33 6.01
N GLN A 220 2.31 -8.39 6.90
CA GLN A 220 0.91 -8.47 6.52
C GLN A 220 0.47 -7.26 5.69
N ALA A 221 0.93 -6.04 6.01
CA ALA A 221 0.66 -4.85 5.21
C ALA A 221 1.03 -5.03 3.75
N ILE A 222 2.26 -5.51 3.52
CA ILE A 222 2.83 -5.64 2.19
C ILE A 222 2.21 -6.83 1.48
N ASP A 223 1.96 -7.92 2.20
CA ASP A 223 1.32 -9.08 1.63
C ASP A 223 -0.17 -8.80 1.30
N ASP A 224 -0.91 -8.02 2.09
CA ASP A 224 -2.33 -7.69 1.84
C ASP A 224 -2.50 -6.57 0.78
N ASP A 225 -1.71 -5.49 0.84
CA ASP A 225 -1.87 -4.33 -0.06
C ASP A 225 -1.19 -4.51 -1.41
N PHE A 226 -0.07 -5.24 -1.45
CA PHE A 226 0.81 -5.26 -2.63
C PHE A 226 0.89 -6.62 -3.33
N VAL A 227 0.57 -7.73 -2.68
CA VAL A 227 0.59 -9.06 -3.32
C VAL A 227 -0.74 -9.35 -4.00
N PHE A 228 -0.66 -9.95 -5.20
CA PHE A 228 -1.82 -10.47 -5.92
C PHE A 228 -2.71 -11.32 -4.98
N PRO A 229 -4.05 -11.10 -4.95
CA PRO A 229 -4.90 -10.47 -5.96
C PRO A 229 -5.09 -8.95 -5.83
N SER A 230 -4.44 -8.29 -4.87
CA SER A 230 -4.48 -6.83 -4.73
C SER A 230 -3.63 -6.18 -5.83
N TYR A 231 -4.19 -5.16 -6.50
CA TYR A 231 -3.48 -4.37 -7.50
C TYR A 231 -3.83 -2.88 -7.38
N HIS A 232 -2.85 -2.02 -7.60
CA HIS A 232 -3.05 -0.59 -7.67
C HIS A 232 -3.26 -0.14 -9.11
N SER A 233 -4.45 0.38 -9.37
CA SER A 233 -4.81 1.00 -10.65
C SER A 233 -4.47 2.49 -10.61
N PHE A 234 -3.54 2.92 -11.45
CA PHE A 234 -3.22 4.33 -11.68
C PHE A 234 -3.84 4.78 -13.00
N GLU A 235 -4.38 5.99 -13.06
CA GLU A 235 -4.84 6.56 -14.32
C GLU A 235 -3.61 6.97 -15.17
N ALA A 236 -3.53 6.46 -16.40
CA ALA A 236 -2.44 6.80 -17.31
C ALA A 236 -2.73 8.18 -17.94
N LEU A 237 -1.92 9.20 -17.59
CA LEU A 237 -2.01 10.57 -18.12
C LEU A 237 -1.68 10.67 -19.62
#